data_AF-D1AV63-F1
#
_entry.id   AF-D1AV63-F1
#
_cell.length_a   1.000
_cell.length_b   1.000
_cell.length_c   1.000
_cell.angle_alpha   90.00
_cell.angle_beta   90.00
_cell.angle_gamma   90.00
#
_symmetry.space_group_name_H-M   'P 1'
#
loop_
_entity.id
_entity.type
_entity.pdbx_description
1 polymer ?
#
loop_
_entity_poly.entity_id
_entity_poly.type
_entity_poly.pdbx_seq_one_letter_code
_entity_poly.pdbx_strand_id
1 'polypeptide(L)'
;MDIKIISKFKGTINDVEFNNENTFYSVEFLLHKIEDKYGTCYNDKFIEDLRDTIDVMNYKYEEFSYSELEREFYEDIENSSKFNEIAFSYYGSDWKIEELNKSIAENEYDIWEIKKENKYTEIER
;
A
#
# COMPACT_ATOMS: atom_id res chain seq x y z
N MET A 1 -4.89 -35.39 -17.66
CA MET A 1 -4.63 -33.94 -17.75
C MET A 1 -3.35 -33.70 -17.00
N ASP A 2 -2.27 -33.36 -17.70
CA ASP A 2 -0.98 -33.10 -17.07
C ASP A 2 -0.90 -31.60 -16.75
N ILE A 3 -0.96 -31.29 -15.46
CA ILE A 3 -0.92 -29.92 -14.94
C ILE A 3 0.48 -29.69 -14.38
N LYS A 4 1.18 -28.64 -14.87
CA LYS A 4 2.50 -28.24 -14.37
C LYS A 4 2.57 -26.72 -14.21
N ILE A 5 3.17 -26.28 -13.10
CA ILE A 5 3.57 -24.89 -12.91
C ILE A 5 4.94 -24.72 -13.59
N ILE A 6 5.04 -23.79 -14.54
CA ILE A 6 6.29 -23.53 -15.30
C ILE A 6 7.16 -22.50 -14.58
N SER A 7 6.55 -21.42 -14.08
CA SER A 7 7.19 -20.39 -13.28
C SER A 7 6.15 -19.79 -12.33
N LYS A 8 6.63 -19.25 -11.20
CA LYS A 8 5.80 -18.42 -10.31
C LYS A 8 6.04 -16.95 -10.63
N PHE A 9 5.03 -16.13 -10.38
CA PHE A 9 5.18 -14.68 -10.42
C PHE A 9 6.16 -14.23 -9.33
N LYS A 10 6.98 -13.23 -9.65
CA LYS A 10 7.86 -12.52 -8.72
C LYS A 10 8.12 -11.12 -9.28
N GLY A 11 7.67 -10.10 -8.56
CA GLY A 11 7.79 -8.70 -8.95
C GLY A 11 8.34 -7.85 -7.82
N THR A 12 8.81 -6.65 -8.14
CA THR A 12 9.27 -5.67 -7.14
C THR A 12 8.73 -4.30 -7.49
N ILE A 13 8.21 -3.59 -6.49
CA ILE A 13 7.95 -2.15 -6.56
C ILE A 13 8.96 -1.53 -5.61
N ASN A 14 9.86 -0.69 -6.15
CA ASN A 14 11.12 -0.34 -5.48
C ASN A 14 11.86 -1.62 -5.01
N ASP A 15 12.25 -1.69 -3.75
CA ASP A 15 12.91 -2.84 -3.14
C ASP A 15 11.93 -3.80 -2.40
N VAL A 16 10.61 -3.58 -2.53
CA VAL A 16 9.58 -4.41 -1.90
C VAL A 16 9.20 -5.56 -2.83
N GLU A 17 9.40 -6.80 -2.37
CA GLU A 17 9.10 -8.02 -3.15
C GLU A 17 7.62 -8.42 -3.09
N PHE A 18 7.09 -8.87 -4.23
CA PHE A 18 5.74 -9.40 -4.40
C PHE A 18 5.80 -10.79 -5.02
N ASN A 19 5.06 -11.73 -4.42
CA ASN A 19 4.91 -13.11 -4.92
C ASN A 19 3.47 -13.42 -5.39
N ASN A 20 2.55 -12.48 -5.21
CA ASN A 20 1.17 -12.53 -5.68
C ASN A 20 0.98 -11.47 -6.79
N GLU A 21 0.64 -11.91 -7.99
CA GLU A 21 0.51 -11.06 -9.17
C GLU A 21 -0.65 -10.06 -9.06
N ASN A 22 -1.79 -10.48 -8.50
CA ASN A 22 -2.93 -9.58 -8.33
C ASN A 22 -2.62 -8.49 -7.30
N THR A 23 -2.02 -8.86 -6.16
CA THR A 23 -1.57 -7.89 -5.16
C THR A 23 -0.56 -6.90 -5.74
N PHE A 24 0.38 -7.37 -6.58
CA PHE A 24 1.34 -6.49 -7.25
C PHE A 24 0.65 -5.43 -8.10
N TYR A 25 -0.27 -5.82 -8.99
CA TYR A 25 -0.94 -4.86 -9.88
C TYR A 25 -1.92 -3.95 -9.12
N SER A 26 -2.61 -4.44 -8.09
CA SER A 26 -3.49 -3.60 -7.28
C SER A 26 -2.69 -2.58 -6.47
N VAL A 27 -1.53 -2.95 -5.91
CA VAL A 27 -0.64 -1.99 -5.23
C VAL A 27 -0.12 -0.97 -6.24
N GLU A 28 0.43 -1.39 -7.38
CA GLU A 28 0.90 -0.49 -8.44
C GLU A 28 -0.16 0.54 -8.83
N PHE A 29 -1.40 0.09 -9.07
CA PHE A 29 -2.53 0.95 -9.38
C PHE A 29 -2.77 2.01 -8.29
N LEU A 30 -2.88 1.59 -7.02
CA LEU A 30 -3.16 2.50 -5.90
C LEU A 30 -2.04 3.50 -5.67
N LEU A 31 -0.78 3.06 -5.78
CA LEU A 31 0.39 3.93 -5.69
C LEU A 31 0.35 5.02 -6.77
N HIS A 32 0.02 4.67 -8.01
CA HIS A 32 -0.15 5.66 -9.07
C HIS A 32 -1.28 6.66 -8.76
N LYS A 33 -2.39 6.23 -8.17
CA LYS A 33 -3.48 7.15 -7.77
C LYS A 33 -3.07 8.12 -6.67
N ILE A 34 -2.30 7.64 -5.70
CA ILE A 34 -1.74 8.47 -4.64
C ILE A 34 -0.75 9.48 -5.23
N GLU A 35 0.17 9.05 -6.09
CA GLU A 35 1.17 9.93 -6.71
C GLU A 35 0.56 10.95 -7.66
N ASP A 36 -0.44 10.55 -8.48
CA ASP A 36 -1.17 11.46 -9.37
C ASP A 36 -1.83 12.61 -8.59
N LYS A 37 -2.31 12.31 -7.37
CA LYS A 37 -3.06 13.27 -6.55
C LYS A 37 -2.20 14.11 -5.62
N TYR A 38 -1.23 13.51 -4.94
CA TYR A 38 -0.44 14.17 -3.89
C TYR A 38 1.03 14.38 -4.25
N GLY A 39 1.50 13.79 -5.37
CA GLY A 39 2.92 13.68 -5.68
C GLY A 39 3.62 12.63 -4.81
N THR A 40 4.95 12.61 -4.84
CA THR A 40 5.77 11.72 -4.01
C THR A 40 5.62 12.09 -2.52
N CYS A 41 4.96 11.23 -1.74
CA CYS A 41 4.58 11.55 -0.36
C CYS A 41 4.73 10.40 0.66
N TYR A 42 5.14 9.21 0.22
CA TYR A 42 5.31 8.02 1.08
C TYR A 42 6.67 7.34 0.85
N ASN A 43 7.09 6.50 1.80
CA ASN A 43 8.31 5.70 1.75
C ASN A 43 8.00 4.21 1.43
N ASP A 44 9.05 3.39 1.29
CA ASP A 44 8.90 1.96 0.95
C ASP A 44 8.14 1.15 2.01
N LYS A 45 8.14 1.61 3.28
CA LYS A 45 7.37 0.95 4.35
C LYS A 45 5.87 1.01 4.06
N PHE A 46 5.35 2.09 3.46
CA PHE A 46 3.96 2.16 3.05
C PHE A 46 3.62 1.09 2.00
N ILE A 47 4.51 0.89 1.02
CA ILE A 47 4.33 -0.12 -0.04
C ILE A 47 4.28 -1.52 0.58
N GLU A 48 5.15 -1.78 1.55
CA GLU A 48 5.19 -3.04 2.30
C GLU A 48 3.90 -3.27 3.09
N ASP A 49 3.47 -2.30 3.90
CA ASP A 49 2.29 -2.42 4.74
C ASP A 49 0.99 -2.50 3.91
N LEU A 50 0.92 -1.80 2.77
CA LEU A 50 -0.22 -1.90 1.83
C LEU A 50 -0.28 -3.30 1.18
N ARG A 51 0.85 -3.85 0.73
CA ARG A 51 0.92 -5.22 0.20
C ARG A 51 0.42 -6.23 1.23
N ASP A 52 0.96 -6.17 2.44
CA ASP A 52 0.67 -7.14 3.50
C ASP A 52 -0.80 -7.05 3.93
N THR A 53 -1.35 -5.83 3.98
CA THR A 53 -2.78 -5.59 4.22
C THR A 53 -3.63 -6.30 3.17
N ILE A 54 -3.38 -6.07 1.87
CA ILE A 54 -4.15 -6.67 0.77
C ILE A 54 -4.03 -8.20 0.79
N ASP A 55 -2.84 -8.76 1.03
CA ASP A 55 -2.65 -10.20 1.12
C ASP A 55 -3.41 -10.81 2.32
N VAL A 56 -3.43 -10.13 3.47
CA VAL A 56 -4.24 -10.54 4.63
C VAL A 56 -5.73 -10.48 4.31
N MET A 57 -6.19 -9.43 3.64
CA MET A 57 -7.59 -9.31 3.21
C MET A 57 -7.97 -10.46 2.28
N ASN A 58 -7.18 -10.71 1.24
CA ASN A 58 -7.37 -11.80 0.28
C ASN A 58 -7.39 -13.18 0.96
N TYR A 59 -6.63 -13.38 2.05
CA TYR A 59 -6.64 -14.64 2.80
C TYR A 59 -7.80 -14.76 3.79
N LYS A 60 -8.31 -13.66 4.33
CA LYS A 60 -9.25 -13.66 5.48
C LYS A 60 -10.70 -13.42 5.09
N TYR A 61 -10.97 -12.68 4.02
CA TYR A 61 -12.33 -12.48 3.55
C TYR A 61 -12.75 -13.64 2.63
N GLU A 62 -13.90 -14.24 2.92
CA GLU A 62 -14.45 -15.33 2.10
C GLU A 62 -14.82 -14.85 0.68
N GLU A 63 -15.26 -13.60 0.55
CA GLU A 63 -15.66 -12.96 -0.71
C GLU A 63 -14.76 -11.76 -1.04
N PHE A 64 -13.44 -11.96 -1.00
CA PHE A 64 -12.49 -10.93 -1.41
C PHE A 64 -12.51 -10.71 -2.93
N SER A 65 -12.53 -9.46 -3.36
CA SER A 65 -12.43 -9.06 -4.76
C SER A 65 -11.42 -7.92 -4.93
N TYR A 66 -10.39 -8.16 -5.74
CA TYR A 66 -9.40 -7.13 -6.08
C TYR A 66 -10.05 -5.92 -6.77
N SER A 67 -11.05 -6.14 -7.64
CA SER A 67 -11.72 -5.03 -8.34
C SER A 67 -12.52 -4.14 -7.40
N GLU A 68 -13.13 -4.72 -6.36
CA GLU A 68 -13.88 -3.95 -5.37
C GLU A 68 -12.93 -3.23 -4.42
N LEU A 69 -11.82 -3.87 -4.04
CA LEU A 69 -10.76 -3.23 -3.26
C LEU A 69 -10.19 -2.02 -4.00
N GLU A 70 -9.81 -2.18 -5.27
CA GLU A 70 -9.27 -1.11 -6.10
C GLU A 70 -10.26 0.05 -6.22
N ARG A 71 -11.55 -0.24 -6.43
CA ARG A 71 -12.60 0.79 -6.53
C ARG A 71 -12.74 1.57 -5.23
N GLU A 72 -12.91 0.88 -4.09
CA GLU A 72 -13.16 1.54 -2.81
C GLU A 72 -11.94 2.28 -2.29
N PHE A 73 -10.75 1.69 -2.40
CA PHE A 73 -9.52 2.39 -1.99
C PHE A 73 -9.25 3.60 -2.88
N TYR A 74 -9.55 3.52 -4.18
CA TYR A 74 -9.50 4.68 -5.06
C TYR A 74 -10.50 5.77 -4.64
N GLU A 75 -11.74 5.41 -4.26
CA GLU A 75 -12.71 6.37 -3.74
C GLU A 75 -12.21 7.04 -2.44
N ASP A 76 -11.59 6.28 -1.52
CA ASP A 76 -11.02 6.81 -0.28
C ASP A 76 -9.83 7.77 -0.53
N ILE A 77 -8.99 7.44 -1.53
CA ILE A 77 -7.96 8.36 -2.03
C ILE A 77 -8.63 9.61 -2.59
N GLU A 78 -9.61 9.51 -3.48
CA GLU A 78 -10.27 10.66 -4.10
C GLU A 78 -11.00 11.57 -3.11
N ASN A 79 -11.53 11.01 -2.02
CA ASN A 79 -12.27 11.77 -1.00
C ASN A 79 -11.39 12.48 0.03
N SER A 80 -10.10 12.12 0.15
CA SER A 80 -9.18 12.72 1.12
C SER A 80 -8.36 13.88 0.53
N SER A 81 -8.08 14.92 1.31
CA SER A 81 -7.37 16.11 0.81
C SER A 81 -5.84 15.98 0.91
N LYS A 82 -5.35 15.09 1.76
CA LYS A 82 -3.92 14.78 1.96
C LYS A 82 -3.72 13.29 2.14
N PHE A 83 -2.51 12.81 1.89
CA PHE A 83 -2.13 11.40 2.11
C PHE A 83 -2.46 10.92 3.53
N ASN A 84 -2.09 11.68 4.56
CA ASN A 84 -2.35 11.33 5.96
C ASN A 84 -3.82 11.47 6.41
N GLU A 85 -4.72 11.86 5.50
CA GLU A 85 -6.16 11.90 5.72
C GLU A 85 -6.88 10.75 5.02
N ILE A 86 -6.17 9.89 4.30
CA ILE A 86 -6.73 8.67 3.71
C ILE A 86 -7.14 7.73 4.85
N ALA A 87 -8.38 7.24 4.78
CA ALA A 87 -8.91 6.22 5.66
C ALA A 87 -9.55 5.14 4.80
N PHE A 88 -8.80 4.08 4.53
CA PHE A 88 -9.23 2.99 3.66
C PHE A 88 -10.31 2.14 4.33
N SER A 89 -11.30 1.73 3.55
CA SER A 89 -12.32 0.79 3.96
C SER A 89 -12.63 -0.24 2.87
N TYR A 90 -13.15 -1.40 3.27
CA TYR A 90 -13.63 -2.43 2.36
C TYR A 90 -15.01 -2.90 2.79
N TYR A 91 -16.02 -2.70 1.95
CA TYR A 91 -17.45 -2.80 2.26
C TYR A 91 -17.82 -2.05 3.55
N GLY A 92 -17.24 -0.86 3.76
CA GLY A 92 -17.45 -0.03 4.94
C GLY A 92 -16.85 -0.58 6.23
N SER A 93 -15.94 -1.56 6.14
CA SER A 93 -15.22 -2.13 7.28
C SER A 93 -13.71 -1.96 7.12
N ASP A 94 -13.04 -1.63 8.21
CA ASP A 94 -11.60 -1.44 8.30
C ASP A 94 -10.92 -2.47 9.22
N TRP A 95 -11.59 -3.52 9.69
CA TRP A 95 -11.02 -4.42 10.71
C TRP A 95 -9.73 -5.15 10.28
N LYS A 96 -9.44 -5.21 8.96
CA LYS A 96 -8.16 -5.68 8.41
C LYS A 96 -7.21 -4.58 7.92
N ILE A 97 -7.66 -3.34 8.00
CA ILE A 97 -7.02 -2.16 7.43
C ILE A 97 -6.68 -1.14 8.55
N GLU A 98 -7.20 -1.33 9.77
CA GLU A 98 -7.08 -0.42 10.91
C GLU A 98 -5.62 -0.02 11.20
N GLU A 99 -4.69 -0.99 11.20
CA GLU A 99 -3.27 -0.71 11.44
C GLU A 99 -2.67 0.16 10.33
N LEU A 100 -2.96 -0.13 9.06
CA LEU A 100 -2.51 0.68 7.93
C LEU A 100 -3.06 2.11 8.04
N ASN A 101 -4.36 2.26 8.28
CA ASN A 101 -5.01 3.56 8.44
C ASN A 101 -4.42 4.38 9.59
N LYS A 102 -4.13 3.71 10.72
CA LYS A 102 -3.52 4.36 11.87
C LYS A 102 -2.12 4.90 11.52
N SER A 103 -1.27 4.09 10.91
CA SER A 103 0.07 4.52 10.51
C SER A 103 0.06 5.64 9.45
N ILE A 104 -0.94 5.65 8.55
CA ILE A 104 -1.17 6.75 7.61
C ILE A 104 -1.49 8.04 8.39
N ALA A 105 -2.46 7.99 9.30
CA ALA A 105 -2.91 9.14 10.09
C ALA A 105 -1.81 9.67 11.02
N GLU A 106 -0.96 8.79 11.55
CA GLU A 106 0.18 9.13 12.41
C GLU A 106 1.41 9.66 11.62
N ASN A 107 1.33 9.74 10.28
CA ASN A 107 2.40 10.18 9.37
C ASN A 107 3.67 9.30 9.39
N GLU A 108 3.55 8.02 9.73
CA GLU A 108 4.71 7.10 9.81
C GLU A 108 5.43 6.90 8.46
N TYR A 109 4.76 7.25 7.36
CA TYR A 109 5.28 7.08 6.00
C TYR A 109 5.88 8.35 5.40
N ASP A 110 5.87 9.48 6.13
CA ASP A 110 6.30 10.75 5.58
C ASP A 110 7.80 10.74 5.22
N ILE A 111 8.10 10.96 3.94
CA ILE A 111 9.46 11.09 3.40
C ILE A 111 10.26 12.24 4.02
N TRP A 112 9.61 13.23 4.64
CA TRP A 112 10.29 14.35 5.28
C TRP A 112 10.97 13.98 6.61
N GLU A 113 10.49 12.95 7.32
CA GLU A 113 11.13 12.47 8.54
C GLU A 113 12.47 11.78 8.24
N ILE A 114 12.52 10.98 7.17
CA ILE A 114 13.75 10.32 6.69
C ILE A 114 14.82 11.36 6.29
N LYS A 115 14.42 12.50 5.71
CA LYS A 115 15.37 13.59 5.39
C LYS A 115 15.90 14.31 6.63
N LYS A 116 15.14 14.38 7.73
CA LYS A 116 15.65 14.98 8.97
C LYS A 116 16.73 14.11 9.59
N GLU A 117 16.51 12.79 9.72
CA GLU A 117 17.49 11.87 10.32
C GLU A 117 18.81 11.81 9.54
N ASN A 118 18.75 11.78 8.21
CA ASN A 118 19.95 11.82 7.36
C ASN A 118 20.73 13.14 7.48
N LYS A 119 20.05 14.26 7.78
CA LYS A 119 20.70 15.56 7.96
C LYS A 119 21.44 15.67 9.29
N TYR A 120 20.98 15.00 10.35
CA TYR A 120 21.68 14.99 11.64
C TYR A 120 22.93 14.08 11.61
N THR A 121 22.86 12.96 10.89
CA THR A 121 23.99 12.00 10.79
C THR A 121 25.14 12.49 9.91
N GLU A 122 24.90 13.44 8.98
CA GLU A 122 25.96 14.09 8.19
C GLU A 122 26.70 15.22 8.92
N ILE A 123 26.12 15.77 10.00
CA ILE A 123 26.74 16.88 10.77
C ILE A 123 27.69 16.36 11.85
N GLU A 124 27.58 15.08 12.23
CA GLU A 124 28.39 14.44 13.29
C GLU A 124 29.59 13.62 12.78
N ARG A 125 30.03 13.83 11.52
CA ARG A 125 31.21 13.16 10.93
C ARG A 125 32.35 14.11 10.56
#